data_AF-A0A7X7YKW5-F1
#
_entry.id   AF-A0A7X7YKW5-F1
#
_cell.length_a   1.000
_cell.length_b   1.000
_cell.length_c   1.000
_cell.angle_alpha   90.00
_cell.angle_beta   90.00
_cell.angle_gamma   90.00
#
_symmetry.space_group_name_H-M   'P 1'
#
loop_
_entity.id
_entity.type
_entity.pdbx_description
1 polymer ?
#
loop_
_entity_poly.entity_id
_entity_poly.type
_entity_poly.pdbx_seq_one_letter_code
_entity_poly.pdbx_strand_id
1 'polypeptide(L)'
;MKLSKYLFVLACFLAAFGLTVFHVLLARDREWELSRAHQELKQQASIVEQHLLDKTSNIDSLLNYIRKEVAEERDVATLRALLINLAALNADYVDLIAVTNREGDLFTSSQIPFKEQNISDRSYFSFHQNNGFREMLISHPLLGRAIEKMYIP
;
A
#
# COMPACT_ATOMS: atom_id res chain seq x y z
N MET A 1 -54.21 48.40 24.42
CA MET A 1 -54.35 47.25 23.47
C MET A 1 -53.51 47.33 22.20
N LYS A 2 -53.39 48.48 21.50
CA LYS A 2 -52.61 48.56 20.25
C LYS A 2 -51.09 48.33 20.44
N LEU A 3 -50.49 48.90 21.48
CA LEU A 3 -49.04 48.76 21.76
C LEU A 3 -48.58 47.30 22.00
N SER A 4 -49.41 46.51 22.69
CA SER A 4 -49.15 45.08 22.94
C SER A 4 -49.15 44.24 21.66
N LYS A 5 -49.98 44.58 20.67
CA LYS A 5 -49.99 43.92 19.36
C LYS A 5 -48.71 44.19 18.56
N TYR A 6 -48.22 45.44 18.58
CA TYR A 6 -46.97 45.79 17.90
C TYR A 6 -45.74 45.11 18.55
N LEU A 7 -45.70 45.03 19.88
CA LEU A 7 -44.65 44.29 20.60
C LEU A 7 -44.63 42.80 20.25
N PHE A 8 -45.80 42.17 20.14
CA PHE A 8 -45.90 40.77 19.75
C PHE A 8 -45.40 40.53 18.32
N VAL A 9 -45.80 41.39 17.36
CA VAL A 9 -45.34 41.30 15.97
C VAL A 9 -43.83 41.50 15.88
N LEU A 10 -43.26 42.44 16.63
CA LEU A 10 -41.81 42.67 16.68
C LEU A 10 -41.07 41.45 17.24
N ALA A 11 -41.59 40.82 18.30
CA ALA A 11 -41.01 39.61 18.87
C ALA A 11 -41.04 38.43 17.88
N CYS A 12 -42.15 38.23 17.17
CA CYS A 12 -42.23 37.21 16.11
C CYS A 12 -41.24 37.48 14.97
N PHE A 13 -41.08 38.75 14.57
CA PHE A 13 -40.13 39.13 13.53
C PHE A 13 -38.68 38.86 13.95
N LEU A 14 -38.31 39.23 15.19
CA LEU A 14 -36.99 38.95 15.74
C LEU A 14 -36.72 37.46 15.86
N ALA A 15 -37.72 36.66 16.27
CA ALA A 15 -37.60 35.22 16.33
C ALA A 15 -37.40 34.59 14.95
N ALA A 16 -38.18 35.01 13.95
CA ALA A 16 -38.05 34.54 12.57
C ALA A 16 -36.67 34.92 11.98
N PHE A 17 -36.20 36.14 12.24
CA PHE A 17 -34.88 36.59 11.83
C PHE A 17 -33.77 35.78 12.51
N GLY A 18 -33.86 35.57 13.82
CA GLY A 18 -32.92 34.75 14.58
C GLY A 18 -32.84 33.31 14.07
N LEU A 19 -33.98 32.67 13.79
CA LEU A 19 -34.04 31.33 13.21
C LEU A 19 -33.40 31.27 11.82
N THR A 20 -33.65 32.30 10.99
CA THR A 20 -33.07 32.37 9.65
C THR A 20 -31.54 32.50 9.71
N VAL A 21 -31.03 33.39 10.57
CA VAL A 21 -29.58 33.55 10.78
C VAL A 21 -28.97 32.26 11.32
N PHE A 22 -29.60 31.63 12.30
CA PHE A 22 -29.13 30.36 12.86
C PHE A 22 -29.07 29.26 11.80
N HIS A 23 -30.09 29.14 10.96
CA HIS A 23 -30.12 28.15 9.88
C HIS A 23 -29.02 28.40 8.85
N VAL A 24 -28.75 29.66 8.49
CA VAL A 24 -27.68 30.04 7.55
C VAL A 24 -26.30 29.71 8.14
N LEU A 25 -26.08 30.02 9.41
CA LEU A 25 -24.82 29.69 10.09
C LEU A 25 -24.60 28.18 10.15
N LEU A 26 -25.63 27.41 10.50
CA LEU A 26 -25.55 25.94 10.54
C LEU A 26 -25.27 25.33 9.16
N ALA A 27 -25.89 25.87 8.10
CA ALA A 27 -25.63 25.44 6.73
C ALA A 27 -24.17 25.71 6.33
N ARG A 28 -23.65 26.90 6.65
CA ARG A 28 -22.26 27.28 6.37
C ARG A 28 -21.27 26.41 7.15
N ASP A 29 -21.50 26.19 8.43
CA ASP A 29 -20.64 25.36 9.27
C ASP A 29 -20.62 23.92 8.74
N ARG A 30 -21.77 23.40 8.31
CA ARG A 30 -21.84 22.09 7.65
C ARG A 30 -21.02 22.04 6.36
N GLU A 31 -21.12 23.04 5.50
CA GLU A 31 -20.32 23.09 4.26
C GLU A 31 -18.82 23.17 4.56
N TRP A 32 -18.43 23.93 5.58
CA TRP A 32 -17.03 24.01 6.02
C TRP A 32 -16.51 22.69 6.57
N GLU A 33 -17.29 22.00 7.41
CA GLU A 33 -16.90 20.69 7.93
C GLU A 33 -16.81 19.64 6.82
N LEU A 34 -17.72 19.66 5.84
CA LEU A 34 -17.65 18.76 4.68
C LEU A 34 -16.42 19.05 3.82
N SER A 35 -16.12 20.33 3.55
CA SER A 35 -14.94 20.72 2.79
C SER A 35 -13.66 20.32 3.53
N ARG A 36 -13.62 20.51 4.84
CA ARG A 36 -12.50 20.13 5.70
C ARG A 36 -12.29 18.62 5.68
N ALA A 37 -13.35 17.83 5.91
CA ALA A 37 -13.28 16.38 5.86
C ALA A 37 -12.81 15.88 4.49
N HIS A 38 -13.25 16.50 3.39
CA HIS A 38 -12.77 16.15 2.05
C HIS A 38 -11.28 16.45 1.88
N GLN A 39 -10.81 17.60 2.38
CA GLN A 39 -9.40 17.97 2.33
C GLN A 39 -8.53 17.03 3.17
N GLU A 40 -8.98 16.67 4.38
CA GLU A 40 -8.29 15.73 5.25
C GLU A 40 -8.20 14.33 4.61
N LEU A 41 -9.28 13.84 3.99
CA LEU A 41 -9.28 12.58 3.24
C LEU A 41 -8.30 12.61 2.07
N LYS A 42 -8.24 13.73 1.33
CA LYS A 42 -7.29 13.91 0.21
C LYS A 42 -5.84 13.89 0.70
N GLN A 43 -5.57 14.53 1.84
CA GLN A 43 -4.24 14.52 2.45
C GLN A 43 -3.85 13.11 2.91
N GLN A 44 -4.75 12.39 3.58
CA GLN A 44 -4.51 11.02 4.00
C GLN A 44 -4.25 10.09 2.81
N ALA A 45 -5.05 10.20 1.75
CA ALA A 45 -4.86 9.42 0.53
C ALA A 45 -3.48 9.68 -0.10
N SER A 46 -3.05 10.94 -0.16
CA SER A 46 -1.73 11.31 -0.68
C SER A 46 -0.58 10.75 0.17
N ILE A 47 -0.72 10.71 1.50
CA ILE A 47 0.27 10.10 2.40
C ILE A 47 0.38 8.59 2.14
N VAL A 48 -0.76 7.90 1.98
CA VAL A 48 -0.77 6.46 1.66
C VAL A 48 -0.15 6.20 0.29
N GLU A 49 -0.47 7.01 -0.72
CA GLU A 49 0.12 6.91 -2.06
C GLU A 49 1.65 7.06 -2.01
N GLN A 50 2.15 8.09 -1.33
CA GLN A 50 3.60 8.29 -1.18
C GLN A 50 4.24 7.11 -0.45
N HIS A 51 3.60 6.61 0.61
CA HIS A 51 4.11 5.45 1.34
C HIS A 51 4.20 4.20 0.46
N LEU A 52 3.20 3.95 -0.39
CA LEU A 52 3.23 2.83 -1.34
C LEU A 52 4.36 3.01 -2.37
N LEU A 53 4.52 4.20 -2.94
CA LEU A 53 5.61 4.50 -3.87
C LEU A 53 6.97 4.26 -3.24
N ASP A 54 7.21 4.78 -2.03
CA ASP A 54 8.47 4.59 -1.32
C ASP A 54 8.74 3.10 -1.05
N LYS A 55 7.72 2.33 -0.62
CA LYS A 55 7.86 0.88 -0.39
C LYS A 55 8.16 0.11 -1.67
N THR A 56 7.47 0.41 -2.77
CA THR A 56 7.76 -0.24 -4.06
C THR A 56 9.16 0.08 -4.57
N SER A 57 9.63 1.32 -4.41
CA SER A 57 11.01 1.72 -4.74
C SER A 57 12.06 0.99 -3.90
N ASN A 58 11.77 0.77 -2.61
CA ASN A 58 12.65 0.01 -1.72
C ASN A 58 12.73 -1.47 -2.12
N ILE A 59 11.61 -2.08 -2.53
CA ILE A 59 11.58 -3.45 -3.04
C ILE A 59 12.39 -3.55 -4.34
N ASP A 60 12.22 -2.63 -5.29
CA ASP A 60 13.01 -2.62 -6.53
C ASP A 60 14.52 -2.49 -6.23
N SER A 61 14.88 -1.61 -5.30
CA SER A 61 16.28 -1.45 -4.86
C SER A 61 16.83 -2.73 -4.22
N LEU A 62 16.03 -3.43 -3.42
CA LEU A 62 16.37 -4.71 -2.81
C LEU A 62 16.57 -5.81 -3.86
N LEU A 63 15.67 -5.93 -4.83
CA LEU A 63 15.80 -6.88 -5.95
C LEU A 63 17.05 -6.59 -6.78
N ASN A 64 17.33 -5.31 -7.05
CA ASN A 64 18.53 -4.88 -7.75
C ASN A 64 19.82 -5.24 -6.98
N TYR A 65 19.81 -5.10 -5.65
CA TYR A 65 20.91 -5.52 -4.79
C TYR A 65 21.12 -7.04 -4.85
N ILE A 66 20.06 -7.83 -4.63
CA ILE A 66 20.12 -9.30 -4.68
C ILE A 66 20.66 -9.77 -6.03
N ARG A 67 20.20 -9.17 -7.14
CA ARG A 67 20.67 -9.51 -8.48
C ARG A 67 22.18 -9.30 -8.65
N LYS A 68 22.74 -8.23 -8.08
CA LYS A 68 24.20 -7.98 -8.10
C LYS A 68 24.94 -9.06 -7.31
N GLU A 69 24.45 -9.37 -6.12
CA GLU A 69 25.03 -10.39 -5.24
C GLU A 69 25.00 -11.80 -5.86
N VAL A 70 23.94 -12.13 -6.60
CA VAL A 70 23.86 -13.38 -7.38
C VAL A 70 24.84 -13.39 -8.55
N ALA A 71 25.04 -12.25 -9.23
CA ALA A 71 25.97 -12.12 -10.34
C ALA A 71 27.45 -12.19 -9.93
N GLU A 72 27.77 -11.95 -8.65
CA GLU A 72 29.11 -12.13 -8.07
C GLU A 72 29.46 -13.61 -7.80
N GLU A 73 28.60 -14.56 -8.17
CA GLU A 73 28.82 -16.01 -8.05
C GLU A 73 29.18 -16.47 -6.63
N ARG A 74 28.56 -15.86 -5.61
CA ARG A 74 28.74 -16.27 -4.21
C ARG A 74 28.32 -17.73 -4.00
N ASP A 75 28.96 -18.37 -3.03
CA ASP A 75 28.55 -19.70 -2.61
C ASP A 75 27.10 -19.69 -2.10
N VAL A 76 26.39 -20.80 -2.34
CA VAL A 76 24.95 -20.92 -2.05
C VAL A 76 24.63 -20.70 -0.57
N ALA A 77 25.52 -21.09 0.33
CA ALA A 77 25.32 -20.95 1.77
C ALA A 77 25.40 -19.47 2.20
N THR A 78 26.39 -18.72 1.70
CA THR A 78 26.51 -17.27 1.91
C THR A 78 25.34 -16.52 1.31
N LEU A 79 24.96 -16.85 0.07
CA LEU A 79 23.79 -16.23 -0.57
C LEU A 79 22.53 -16.50 0.26
N ARG A 80 22.34 -17.74 0.71
CA ARG A 80 21.20 -18.11 1.56
C ARG A 80 21.17 -17.32 2.87
N ALA A 81 22.30 -17.19 3.56
CA ALA A 81 22.40 -16.42 4.79
C ALA A 81 22.06 -14.93 4.54
N LEU A 82 22.52 -14.38 3.41
CA LEU A 82 22.15 -13.02 2.98
C LEU A 82 20.64 -12.89 2.78
N LEU A 83 19.99 -13.81 2.05
CA LEU A 83 18.54 -13.75 1.80
C LEU A 83 17.74 -13.84 3.10
N ILE A 84 18.16 -14.69 4.04
CA ILE A 84 17.53 -14.81 5.38
C ILE A 84 17.62 -13.47 6.11
N ASN A 85 18.81 -12.85 6.15
CA ASN A 85 19.01 -11.57 6.81
C ASN A 85 18.20 -10.45 6.15
N LEU A 86 18.19 -10.38 4.82
CA LEU A 86 17.42 -9.38 4.07
C LEU A 86 15.92 -9.54 4.28
N ALA A 87 15.40 -10.78 4.30
CA ALA A 87 13.99 -11.02 4.58
C ALA A 87 13.64 -10.60 6.02
N ALA A 88 14.50 -10.92 7.00
CA ALA A 88 14.29 -10.51 8.40
C ALA A 88 14.32 -8.99 8.58
N LEU A 89 15.24 -8.28 7.89
CA LEU A 89 15.33 -6.82 7.93
C LEU A 89 14.13 -6.12 7.27
N ASN A 90 13.42 -6.81 6.39
CA ASN A 90 12.30 -6.26 5.62
C ASN A 90 10.98 -7.01 5.90
N ALA A 91 10.86 -7.65 7.07
CA ALA A 91 9.74 -8.52 7.43
C ALA A 91 8.38 -7.80 7.44
N ASP A 92 8.36 -6.47 7.55
CA ASP A 92 7.14 -5.66 7.50
C ASP A 92 6.43 -5.72 6.13
N TYR A 93 7.15 -6.06 5.05
CA TYR A 93 6.61 -6.06 3.68
C TYR A 93 7.18 -7.14 2.76
N VAL A 94 8.06 -8.01 3.25
CA VAL A 94 8.63 -9.14 2.51
C VAL A 94 8.45 -10.44 3.29
N ASP A 95 7.62 -11.34 2.78
CA ASP A 95 7.43 -12.67 3.37
C ASP A 95 8.54 -13.66 3.00
N LEU A 96 9.02 -13.60 1.76
CA LEU A 96 9.96 -14.56 1.19
C LEU A 96 10.82 -13.90 0.12
N ILE A 97 12.12 -14.20 0.15
CA ILE A 97 13.04 -13.90 -0.94
C ILE A 97 13.56 -15.21 -1.47
N ALA A 98 13.49 -15.42 -2.78
CA ALA A 98 13.97 -16.63 -3.43
C ALA A 98 14.71 -16.30 -4.73
N VAL A 99 15.72 -17.12 -5.03
CA VAL A 99 16.45 -17.09 -6.30
C VAL A 99 16.13 -18.38 -7.02
N THR A 100 15.77 -18.29 -8.30
CA THR A 100 15.40 -19.44 -9.13
C THR A 100 16.34 -19.59 -10.31
N ASN A 101 16.57 -20.83 -10.75
CA ASN A 101 17.34 -21.12 -11.95
C ASN A 101 16.52 -20.87 -13.23
N ARG A 102 17.11 -21.18 -14.39
CA ARG A 102 16.49 -20.99 -15.71
C ARG A 102 15.31 -21.94 -15.97
N GLU A 103 15.30 -23.08 -15.28
CA GLU A 103 14.31 -24.14 -15.34
C GLU A 103 13.12 -23.88 -14.40
N GLY A 104 13.23 -22.86 -13.55
CA GLY A 104 12.21 -22.46 -12.59
C GLY A 104 12.30 -23.16 -11.23
N ASP A 105 13.34 -23.94 -10.98
CA ASP A 105 13.59 -24.50 -9.66
C ASP A 105 14.17 -23.42 -8.74
N LEU A 106 13.72 -23.42 -7.48
CA LEU A 106 14.30 -22.59 -6.43
C LEU A 106 15.73 -23.05 -6.19
N PHE A 107 16.69 -22.18 -6.50
CA PHE A 107 18.11 -22.37 -6.24
C PHE A 107 18.44 -22.14 -4.75
N THR A 108 17.87 -21.09 -4.16
CA THR A 108 17.92 -20.84 -2.71
C THR A 108 16.82 -19.86 -2.30
N SER A 109 16.53 -19.77 -0.99
CA SER A 109 15.53 -18.85 -0.46
C SER A 109 15.75 -18.50 1.02
N SER A 110 15.06 -17.47 1.50
CA SER A 110 15.00 -17.10 2.91
C SER A 110 14.14 -18.04 3.77
N GLN A 111 13.43 -19.00 3.16
CA GLN A 111 12.57 -19.93 3.90
C GLN A 111 13.39 -20.88 4.77
N ILE A 112 12.96 -21.08 6.03
CA ILE A 112 13.56 -22.02 6.97
C ILE A 112 12.50 -23.06 7.43
N PRO A 113 12.71 -24.37 7.22
CA PRO A 113 13.77 -24.98 6.43
C PRO A 113 13.62 -24.66 4.93
N PHE A 114 14.71 -24.78 4.17
CA PHE A 114 14.64 -24.70 2.71
C PHE A 114 13.70 -25.79 2.19
N LYS A 115 12.79 -25.42 1.28
CA LYS A 115 11.99 -26.37 0.52
C LYS A 115 12.23 -26.13 -0.96
N GLU A 116 12.71 -27.17 -1.63
CA GLU A 116 12.81 -27.17 -3.09
C GLU A 116 11.41 -27.09 -3.70
N GLN A 117 11.22 -26.17 -4.63
CA GLN A 117 9.98 -25.99 -5.36
C GLN A 117 10.32 -25.53 -6.77
N ASN A 118 9.49 -25.93 -7.74
CA ASN A 118 9.54 -25.40 -9.09
C ASN A 118 8.40 -24.38 -9.27
N ILE A 119 8.69 -23.28 -9.94
CA ILE A 119 7.75 -22.18 -10.24
C ILE A 119 7.66 -21.89 -11.74
N SER A 120 8.10 -22.81 -12.60
CA SER A 120 8.08 -22.63 -14.06
C SER A 120 6.67 -22.37 -14.61
N ASP A 121 5.65 -22.93 -13.96
CA ASP A 121 4.24 -22.74 -14.30
C ASP A 121 3.68 -21.37 -13.88
N ARG A 122 4.46 -20.58 -13.12
CA ARG A 122 3.99 -19.28 -12.61
C ARG A 122 4.12 -18.20 -13.67
N SER A 123 3.08 -17.36 -13.74
CA SER A 123 2.97 -16.24 -14.68
C SER A 123 4.14 -15.25 -14.58
N TYR A 124 4.56 -14.91 -13.36
CA TYR A 124 5.66 -13.98 -13.12
C TYR A 124 7.02 -14.56 -13.57
N PHE A 125 7.22 -15.88 -13.42
CA PHE A 125 8.42 -16.55 -13.93
C PHE A 125 8.42 -16.56 -15.46
N SER A 126 7.31 -16.99 -16.06
CA SER A 126 7.13 -17.03 -17.51
C SER A 126 7.30 -15.64 -18.15
N PHE A 127 6.90 -14.57 -17.46
CA PHE A 127 7.10 -13.20 -17.93
C PHE A 127 8.59 -12.86 -18.09
N HIS A 128 9.40 -13.05 -17.05
CA HIS A 128 10.83 -12.75 -17.11
C HIS A 128 11.60 -13.70 -18.03
N GLN A 129 11.17 -14.96 -18.13
CA GLN A 129 11.78 -15.92 -19.06
C GLN A 129 11.59 -15.49 -20.52
N ASN A 130 10.42 -14.94 -20.87
CA ASN A 130 10.07 -14.65 -22.26
C ASN A 130 10.38 -13.22 -22.72
N ASN A 131 10.47 -12.25 -21.81
CA ASN A 131 10.47 -10.84 -22.21
C ASN A 131 11.81 -10.10 -22.07
N GLY A 132 12.87 -10.69 -21.53
CA GLY A 132 14.18 -10.03 -21.38
C GLY A 132 14.19 -8.78 -20.48
N PHE A 133 13.02 -8.32 -20.01
CA PHE A 133 12.87 -7.23 -19.06
C PHE A 133 13.46 -7.63 -17.72
N ARG A 134 14.30 -6.74 -17.20
CA ARG A 134 15.01 -6.90 -15.94
C ARG A 134 14.51 -5.97 -14.83
N GLU A 135 13.34 -5.37 -15.05
CA GLU A 135 12.65 -4.47 -14.13
C GLU A 135 11.79 -5.30 -13.17
N MET A 136 11.45 -4.72 -12.01
CA MET A 136 10.50 -5.33 -11.10
C MET A 136 9.13 -5.52 -11.77
N LEU A 137 8.58 -6.74 -11.67
CA LEU A 137 7.20 -7.03 -12.02
C LEU A 137 6.38 -7.18 -10.73
N ILE A 138 5.27 -6.46 -10.63
CA ILE A 138 4.25 -6.70 -9.60
C ILE A 138 3.14 -7.51 -10.26
N SER A 139 2.99 -8.78 -9.88
CA SER A 139 1.97 -9.65 -10.47
C SER A 139 0.62 -9.55 -9.76
N HIS A 140 -0.35 -10.36 -10.18
CA HIS A 140 -1.59 -10.55 -9.44
C HIS A 140 -1.35 -11.36 -8.15
N PRO A 141 -2.21 -11.22 -7.12
CA PRO A 141 -2.13 -12.05 -5.92
C PRO A 141 -2.26 -13.54 -6.25
N LEU A 142 -1.46 -14.38 -5.58
CA LEU A 142 -1.53 -15.83 -5.71
C LEU A 142 -1.17 -16.55 -4.41
N LEU A 143 -1.62 -17.80 -4.27
CA LEU A 143 -1.28 -18.63 -3.10
C LEU A 143 0.17 -19.15 -3.21
N GLY A 144 0.99 -18.78 -2.25
CA GLY A 144 2.39 -19.21 -2.16
C GLY A 144 2.51 -20.68 -1.74
N ARG A 145 3.22 -21.46 -2.56
CA ARG A 145 3.53 -22.87 -2.27
C ARG A 145 4.50 -23.02 -1.09
N ALA A 146 5.38 -22.04 -0.89
CA ALA A 146 6.35 -22.04 0.19
C ALA A 146 5.77 -21.49 1.50
N ILE A 147 4.98 -20.42 1.41
CA ILE A 147 4.48 -19.66 2.57
C ILE A 147 3.06 -20.00 3.00
N GLU A 148 2.31 -20.76 2.18
CA GLU A 148 0.90 -21.15 2.42
C GLU A 148 -0.05 -19.95 2.68
N LYS A 149 0.31 -18.78 2.13
CA LYS A 149 -0.40 -17.51 2.24
C LYS A 149 -0.56 -16.87 0.86
N MET A 150 -1.57 -15.99 0.75
CA MET A 150 -1.69 -15.12 -0.42
C MET A 150 -0.56 -14.09 -0.41
N TYR A 151 0.11 -13.92 -1.54
CA TYR A 151 1.15 -12.90 -1.72
C TYR A 151 1.11 -12.34 -3.14
N ILE A 152 1.82 -11.23 -3.33
CA ILE A 152 2.11 -10.65 -4.64
C ILE A 152 3.61 -10.87 -4.90
N PRO A 153 3.97 -11.67 -5.92
CA PRO A 153 5.37 -11.87 -6.31
C PRO A 153 5.95 -10.63 -6.98
#